data_AF-G7L022-F1
#
_entry.id   AF-G7L022-F1
#
_cell.length_a   1.000
_cell.length_b   1.000
_cell.length_c   1.000
_cell.angle_alpha   90.00
_cell.angle_beta   90.00
_cell.angle_gamma   90.00
#
_symmetry.space_group_name_H-M   'P 1'
#
loop_
_entity.id
_entity.type
_entity.pdbx_description
1 polymer ?
#
loop_
_entity_poly.entity_id
_entity_poly.type
_entity_poly.pdbx_seq_one_letter_code
_entity_poly.pdbx_strand_id
1 'polypeptide(L)'
;MEFLCLIVTFAVTLMLGFFLVIFVEAYRRRNNHQHIEVPAIFEDPNSLTQVPCPHVVDPASKYISLIIPAYNEEHRLPGALEETMIYLQHRASKDPSFSYEVVIVDDGSVDGTKRVAFEFVRKYTVDKVRVILLGRNHGKGEAIRKGMLHSRGELLLMLDADGATKITDLEKLENQIRAVAKKDGDSSGSDSSFRMSDTPVVVFGSRAHLEEKALATRKWYRNFLMKGFHLVVLLAAGPGIRDTQCGFKMFTRAAARKLFSNVRLKRWCFDVELVFLCKWFRIPISEISVIWSEIPGSKVNLLSIPNMVWELLLMSVGYRIGVWRISNST
;
A
#
# COMPACT_ATOMS: atom_id res chain seq x y z
N MET A 1 41.88 -15.66 -28.30
CA MET A 1 41.05 -16.41 -27.34
C MET A 1 41.29 -15.98 -25.90
N GLU A 2 42.53 -15.76 -25.47
CA GLU A 2 42.87 -15.38 -24.08
C GLU A 2 42.21 -14.08 -23.60
N PHE A 3 42.18 -13.03 -24.44
CA PHE A 3 41.53 -11.77 -24.10
C PHE A 3 40.02 -11.91 -23.86
N LEU A 4 39.33 -12.71 -24.69
CA LEU A 4 37.90 -13.00 -24.51
C LEU A 4 37.67 -13.81 -23.22
N CYS A 5 38.54 -14.77 -22.92
CA CYS A 5 38.48 -15.57 -21.71
C CYS A 5 38.68 -14.70 -20.45
N LEU A 6 39.59 -13.73 -20.49
CA LEU A 6 39.81 -12.76 -19.41
C LEU A 6 38.57 -11.88 -19.18
N ILE A 7 37.96 -11.35 -20.25
CA ILE A 7 36.73 -10.55 -20.16
C ILE A 7 35.59 -11.38 -19.55
N VAL A 8 35.39 -12.60 -20.01
CA VAL A 8 34.34 -13.49 -19.50
C VAL A 8 34.58 -13.82 -18.02
N THR A 9 35.80 -14.17 -17.65
CA THR A 9 36.16 -14.48 -16.26
C THR A 9 35.94 -13.27 -15.34
N PHE A 10 36.33 -12.09 -15.79
CA PHE A 10 36.10 -10.84 -15.07
C PHE A 10 34.60 -10.55 -14.90
N ALA A 11 33.81 -10.69 -15.97
CA ALA A 11 32.36 -10.48 -15.93
C ALA A 11 31.66 -11.48 -14.98
N VAL A 12 32.04 -12.76 -15.02
CA VAL A 12 31.52 -13.79 -14.10
C VAL A 12 31.89 -13.48 -12.66
N THR A 13 33.14 -13.07 -12.40
CA THR A 13 33.59 -12.71 -11.05
C THR A 13 32.82 -11.51 -10.49
N LEU A 14 32.62 -10.46 -11.30
CA LEU A 14 31.79 -9.32 -10.92
C LEU A 14 30.34 -9.72 -10.66
N MET A 15 29.77 -10.59 -11.49
CA MET A 15 28.41 -11.08 -11.31
C MET A 15 28.26 -11.86 -10.00
N LEU A 16 29.17 -12.80 -9.72
CA LEU A 16 29.19 -13.57 -8.48
C LEU A 16 29.37 -12.67 -7.25
N GLY A 17 30.28 -11.70 -7.32
CA GLY A 17 30.46 -10.69 -6.28
C GLY A 17 29.18 -9.89 -6.02
N PHE A 18 28.49 -9.46 -7.07
CA PHE A 18 27.21 -8.74 -6.96
C PHE A 18 26.11 -9.60 -6.32
N PHE A 19 25.97 -10.86 -6.74
CA PHE A 19 25.02 -11.80 -6.11
C PHE A 19 25.35 -12.06 -4.65
N LEU A 20 26.64 -12.20 -4.31
CA LEU A 20 27.08 -12.37 -2.93
C LEU A 20 26.72 -11.15 -2.08
N VAL A 21 26.93 -9.93 -2.58
CA VAL A 21 26.52 -8.71 -1.86
C VAL A 21 25.01 -8.69 -1.63
N ILE A 22 24.19 -9.02 -2.64
CA ILE A 22 22.73 -9.11 -2.47
C ILE A 22 22.35 -10.16 -1.43
N PHE A 23 22.96 -11.34 -1.49
CA PHE A 23 22.70 -12.42 -0.53
C PHE A 23 23.07 -12.02 0.90
N VAL A 24 24.29 -11.50 1.10
CA VAL A 24 24.77 -11.03 2.41
C VAL A 24 23.85 -9.94 2.96
N GLU A 25 23.43 -9.01 2.12
CA GLU A 25 22.52 -7.93 2.52
C GLU A 25 21.11 -8.44 2.85
N ALA A 26 20.56 -9.35 2.04
CA ALA A 26 19.28 -9.99 2.31
C ALA A 26 19.32 -10.78 3.65
N TYR A 27 20.42 -11.49 3.90
CA TYR A 27 20.67 -12.21 5.14
C TYR A 27 20.86 -11.27 6.33
N ARG A 28 21.64 -10.20 6.19
CA ARG A 28 21.80 -9.17 7.23
C ARG A 28 20.45 -8.56 7.62
N ARG A 29 19.55 -8.38 6.65
CA ARG A 29 18.19 -7.85 6.86
C ARG A 29 17.15 -8.90 7.28
N ARG A 30 17.49 -10.18 7.38
CA ARG A 30 16.53 -11.27 7.66
C ARG A 30 15.69 -11.02 8.93
N ASN A 31 16.34 -10.49 9.96
CA ASN A 31 15.74 -10.18 11.26
C ASN A 31 15.38 -8.70 11.38
N ASN A 32 15.69 -7.88 10.37
CA ASN A 32 15.32 -6.48 10.32
C ASN A 32 13.86 -6.31 9.89
N HIS A 33 12.95 -6.94 10.65
CA HIS A 33 11.51 -6.66 10.65
C HIS A 33 11.15 -5.62 11.70
N GLN A 34 12.13 -4.85 12.20
CA GLN A 34 11.88 -3.83 13.21
C GLN A 34 11.07 -2.70 12.56
N HIS A 35 9.77 -2.95 12.39
CA HIS A 35 8.76 -1.94 12.28
C HIS A 35 8.70 -1.22 13.62
N ILE A 36 8.35 0.05 13.58
CA ILE A 36 8.31 0.82 14.81
C ILE A 36 7.17 0.26 15.67
N GLU A 37 7.42 -0.10 16.92
CA GLU A 37 6.35 -0.33 17.91
C GLU A 37 5.95 0.99 18.58
N VAL A 38 5.83 2.08 17.82
CA VAL A 38 5.13 3.26 18.36
C VAL A 38 3.69 2.78 18.62
N PRO A 39 3.22 2.84 19.88
CA PRO A 39 1.82 2.56 20.16
C PRO A 39 1.01 3.55 19.34
N ALA A 40 0.08 3.06 18.54
CA ALA A 40 -0.84 3.96 17.84
C ALA A 40 -1.80 4.53 18.90
N ILE A 41 -1.35 5.60 19.55
CA ILE A 41 -2.17 6.35 20.51
C ILE A 41 -3.06 7.26 19.69
N PHE A 42 -4.36 7.04 19.83
CA PHE A 42 -5.37 7.92 19.28
C PHE A 42 -5.84 8.81 20.42
N GLU A 43 -5.52 10.09 20.35
CA GLU A 43 -5.98 11.07 21.32
C GLU A 43 -7.06 11.92 20.68
N ASP A 44 -8.19 12.07 21.36
CA ASP A 44 -9.17 13.07 20.96
C ASP A 44 -8.61 14.47 21.32
N PRO A 45 -8.29 15.31 20.32
CA PRO A 45 -7.69 16.62 20.57
C PRO A 45 -8.63 17.59 21.29
N ASN A 46 -9.92 17.26 21.47
CA ASN A 46 -10.88 18.07 22.20
C ASN A 46 -11.06 17.61 23.66
N SER A 47 -11.04 16.30 23.94
CA SER A 47 -11.27 15.76 25.29
C SER A 47 -10.02 15.27 26.01
N LEU A 48 -8.88 15.17 25.30
CA LEU A 48 -7.61 14.57 25.79
C LEU A 48 -7.77 13.13 26.29
N THR A 49 -8.87 12.47 25.93
CA THR A 49 -9.10 11.08 26.28
C THR A 49 -8.32 10.17 25.33
N GLN A 50 -7.62 9.20 25.92
CA GLN A 50 -6.99 8.14 25.13
C GLN A 50 -8.08 7.21 24.61
N VAL A 51 -8.11 7.02 23.29
CA VAL A 51 -9.01 6.08 22.63
C VAL A 51 -8.28 4.75 22.47
N PRO A 52 -8.97 3.60 22.69
CA PRO A 52 -8.38 2.29 22.46
C PRO A 52 -7.75 2.20 21.07
N CYS A 53 -6.59 1.54 21.01
CA CYS A 53 -5.88 1.27 19.78
C CYS A 53 -6.42 -0.02 19.16
N PRO A 54 -7.30 0.04 18.13
CA PRO A 54 -7.77 -1.17 17.48
C PRO A 54 -6.62 -1.82 16.71
N HIS A 55 -6.75 -3.12 16.48
CA HIS A 55 -5.90 -3.88 15.59
C HIS A 55 -6.73 -4.59 14.52
N VAL A 56 -6.15 -4.86 13.35
CA VAL A 56 -6.82 -5.56 12.24
C VAL A 56 -7.19 -7.02 12.56
N VAL A 57 -6.71 -7.55 13.69
CA VAL A 57 -7.11 -8.87 14.20
C VAL A 57 -8.39 -8.82 15.03
N ASP A 58 -8.77 -7.63 15.52
CA ASP A 58 -10.02 -7.44 16.24
C ASP A 58 -11.21 -7.49 15.27
N PRO A 59 -12.41 -7.85 15.76
CA PRO A 59 -13.63 -7.76 14.97
C PRO A 59 -13.82 -6.34 14.42
N ALA A 60 -14.26 -6.25 13.16
CA ALA A 60 -14.52 -4.96 12.54
C ALA A 60 -15.67 -4.22 13.26
N SER A 61 -15.51 -2.91 13.43
CA SER A 61 -16.51 -2.04 14.06
C SER A 61 -16.96 -0.89 13.14
N LYS A 62 -16.40 -0.82 11.93
CA LYS A 62 -16.82 0.08 10.85
C LYS A 62 -17.01 -0.74 9.57
N TYR A 63 -17.73 -0.20 8.60
CA TYR A 63 -17.83 -0.80 7.28
C TYR A 63 -16.53 -0.62 6.49
N ILE A 64 -15.94 0.59 6.52
CA ILE A 64 -14.70 0.88 5.77
C ILE A 64 -13.74 1.79 6.55
N SER A 65 -12.44 1.51 6.44
CA SER A 65 -11.36 2.40 6.87
C SER A 65 -10.61 2.92 5.65
N LEU A 66 -10.39 4.23 5.57
CA LEU A 66 -9.57 4.85 4.54
C LEU A 66 -8.23 5.23 5.15
N ILE A 67 -7.14 4.66 4.64
CA ILE A 67 -5.79 4.84 5.14
C ILE A 67 -5.07 5.81 4.21
N ILE A 68 -4.68 6.97 4.75
CA ILE A 68 -4.06 8.05 4.00
C ILE A 68 -2.65 8.32 4.56
N PRO A 69 -1.57 7.94 3.86
CA PRO A 69 -0.21 8.25 4.28
C PRO A 69 0.10 9.71 3.94
N ALA A 70 0.68 10.45 4.88
CA ALA A 70 1.03 11.85 4.69
C ALA A 70 2.50 12.11 5.07
N TYR A 71 3.23 12.76 4.17
CA TYR A 71 4.58 13.26 4.43
C TYR A 71 4.82 14.58 3.70
N ASN A 72 4.86 15.67 4.45
CA ASN A 72 4.96 17.04 3.93
C ASN A 72 3.88 17.34 2.87
N GLU A 73 2.62 17.20 3.28
CA GLU A 73 1.40 17.31 2.49
C GLU A 73 0.52 18.49 2.93
N GLU A 74 1.04 19.48 3.67
CA GLU A 74 0.26 20.60 4.23
C GLU A 74 -0.68 21.26 3.20
N HIS A 75 -0.24 21.39 1.96
CA HIS A 75 -1.01 22.03 0.89
C HIS A 75 -1.93 21.09 0.10
N ARG A 76 -1.66 19.79 0.08
CA ARG A 76 -2.41 18.81 -0.74
C ARG A 76 -3.45 18.05 0.06
N LEU A 77 -3.13 17.73 1.32
CA LEU A 77 -3.97 16.98 2.23
C LEU A 77 -5.36 17.63 2.46
N PRO A 78 -5.52 18.95 2.67
CA PRO A 78 -6.84 19.53 2.95
C PRO A 78 -7.87 19.29 1.85
N GLY A 79 -7.48 19.48 0.58
CA GLY A 79 -8.37 19.30 -0.56
C GLY A 79 -8.78 17.84 -0.74
N ALA A 80 -7.81 16.92 -0.65
CA ALA A 80 -8.06 15.49 -0.71
C ALA A 80 -8.99 15.00 0.41
N LEU A 81 -8.77 15.45 1.65
CA LEU A 81 -9.60 15.08 2.79
C LEU A 81 -11.00 15.68 2.70
N GLU A 82 -11.16 16.94 2.28
CA GLU A 82 -12.50 17.53 2.16
C GLU A 82 -13.33 16.82 1.08
N GLU A 83 -12.76 16.51 -0.09
CA GLU A 83 -13.42 15.70 -1.13
C GLU A 83 -13.85 14.33 -0.57
N THR A 84 -12.95 13.67 0.17
CA THR A 84 -13.19 12.37 0.79
C THR A 84 -14.31 12.42 1.82
N MET A 85 -14.28 13.42 2.72
CA MET A 85 -15.26 13.54 3.79
C MET A 85 -16.65 13.89 3.25
N ILE A 86 -16.75 14.77 2.25
CA ILE A 86 -18.02 15.09 1.57
C ILE A 86 -18.63 13.81 0.98
N TYR A 87 -17.84 13.01 0.25
CA TYR A 87 -18.30 11.76 -0.34
C TYR A 87 -18.79 10.76 0.74
N LEU A 88 -18.01 10.56 1.80
CA LEU A 88 -18.34 9.61 2.86
C LEU A 88 -19.57 10.02 3.68
N GLN A 89 -19.72 11.32 4.00
CA GLN A 89 -20.91 11.85 4.68
C GLN A 89 -22.16 11.69 3.83
N HIS A 90 -22.07 11.98 2.52
CA HIS A 90 -23.18 11.80 1.58
C HIS A 90 -23.59 10.34 1.43
N ARG A 91 -22.62 9.41 1.44
CA ARG A 91 -22.93 7.98 1.42
C ARG A 91 -23.59 7.53 2.73
N ALA A 92 -23.08 7.97 3.87
CA ALA A 92 -23.65 7.66 5.18
C ALA A 92 -25.06 8.24 5.40
N SER A 93 -25.38 9.39 4.79
CA SER A 93 -26.73 9.96 4.87
C SER A 93 -27.76 9.19 4.05
N LYS A 94 -27.32 8.46 3.01
CA LYS A 94 -28.17 7.60 2.17
C LYS A 94 -28.33 6.19 2.71
N ASP A 95 -27.32 5.68 3.42
CA ASP A 95 -27.29 4.33 3.96
C ASP A 95 -26.87 4.36 5.44
N PRO A 96 -27.81 4.23 6.38
CA PRO A 96 -27.53 4.22 7.81
C PRO A 96 -26.61 3.08 8.27
N SER A 97 -26.50 2.00 7.47
CA SER A 97 -25.57 0.89 7.76
C SER A 97 -24.13 1.21 7.37
N PHE A 98 -23.93 2.20 6.51
CA PHE A 98 -22.61 2.62 6.06
C PHE A 98 -21.88 3.42 7.15
N SER A 99 -20.93 2.77 7.81
CA SER A 99 -20.05 3.40 8.80
C SER A 99 -18.62 3.45 8.31
N TYR A 100 -17.94 4.56 8.53
CA TYR A 100 -16.59 4.75 8.01
C TYR A 100 -15.66 5.37 9.05
N GLU A 101 -14.37 5.27 8.78
CA GLU A 101 -13.35 6.10 9.38
C GLU A 101 -12.25 6.45 8.37
N VAL A 102 -11.54 7.54 8.64
CA VAL A 102 -10.33 7.96 7.93
C VAL A 102 -9.17 7.93 8.91
N VAL A 103 -8.11 7.21 8.56
CA VAL A 103 -6.88 7.06 9.33
C VAL A 103 -5.76 7.76 8.57
N ILE A 104 -5.40 8.95 9.03
CA ILE A 104 -4.28 9.72 8.50
C ILE A 104 -3.01 9.26 9.21
N VAL A 105 -1.98 8.89 8.46
CA VAL A 105 -0.71 8.45 9.03
C VAL A 105 0.38 9.43 8.64
N ASP A 106 0.78 10.28 9.58
CA ASP A 106 1.88 11.22 9.40
C ASP A 106 3.22 10.49 9.57
N ASP A 107 3.97 10.38 8.47
CA ASP A 107 5.29 9.76 8.39
C ASP A 107 6.40 10.74 8.84
N GLY A 108 6.16 11.45 9.94
CA GLY A 108 7.10 12.40 10.53
C GLY A 108 7.31 13.66 9.69
N SER A 109 6.22 14.34 9.32
CA SER A 109 6.29 15.59 8.56
C SER A 109 6.96 16.71 9.36
N VAL A 110 7.66 17.59 8.64
CA VAL A 110 8.35 18.77 9.19
C VAL A 110 7.62 20.09 8.85
N ASP A 111 6.58 20.03 8.02
CA ASP A 111 5.68 21.15 7.70
C ASP A 111 4.39 21.11 8.57
N GLY A 112 3.38 21.89 8.20
CA GLY A 112 2.10 21.94 8.90
C GLY A 112 1.16 20.75 8.69
N THR A 113 1.59 19.65 8.04
CA THR A 113 0.74 18.46 7.79
C THR A 113 0.05 17.93 9.06
N LYS A 114 0.79 17.86 10.18
CA LYS A 114 0.25 17.40 11.46
C LYS A 114 -0.90 18.30 11.94
N ARG A 115 -0.71 19.62 11.87
CA ARG A 115 -1.73 20.61 12.27
C ARG A 115 -2.99 20.43 11.44
N VAL A 116 -2.85 20.34 10.11
CA VAL A 116 -3.96 20.09 9.19
C VAL A 116 -4.70 18.80 9.55
N ALA A 117 -3.99 17.70 9.78
CA ALA A 117 -4.60 16.42 10.13
C ALA A 117 -5.44 16.50 11.43
N PHE A 118 -4.92 17.18 12.47
CA PHE A 118 -5.65 17.38 13.73
C PHE A 118 -6.86 18.31 13.59
N GLU A 119 -6.84 19.30 12.69
CA GLU A 119 -8.00 20.14 12.39
C GLU A 119 -9.18 19.30 11.86
N PHE A 120 -8.90 18.27 11.04
CA PHE A 120 -9.92 17.33 10.58
C PHE A 120 -10.46 16.44 11.71
N VAL A 121 -9.62 15.98 12.64
CA VAL A 121 -10.09 15.25 13.83
C VAL A 121 -11.05 16.11 14.65
N ARG A 122 -10.71 17.40 14.87
CA ARG A 122 -11.58 18.34 15.59
C ARG A 122 -12.90 18.57 14.89
N LYS A 123 -12.88 18.71 13.54
CA LYS A 123 -14.07 18.94 12.72
C LYS A 123 -15.03 17.74 12.69
N TYR A 124 -14.51 16.51 12.69
CA TYR A 124 -15.30 15.30 12.43
C TYR A 124 -15.34 14.28 13.57
N THR A 125 -14.68 14.54 14.70
CA THR A 125 -14.49 13.65 15.87
C THR A 125 -13.53 12.48 15.62
N VAL A 126 -12.96 11.98 16.72
CA VAL A 126 -12.04 10.82 16.73
C VAL A 126 -12.71 9.52 16.26
N ASP A 127 -14.05 9.44 16.26
CA ASP A 127 -14.76 8.28 15.73
C ASP A 127 -14.71 8.22 14.19
N LYS A 128 -14.62 9.37 13.51
CA LYS A 128 -14.59 9.43 12.03
C LYS A 128 -13.21 9.70 11.47
N VAL A 129 -12.37 10.46 12.16
CA VAL A 129 -11.02 10.78 11.69
C VAL A 129 -10.02 10.54 12.80
N ARG A 130 -8.96 9.79 12.51
CA ARG A 130 -7.89 9.44 13.43
C ARG A 130 -6.54 9.75 12.82
N VAL A 131 -5.57 10.10 13.65
CA VAL A 131 -4.20 10.42 13.23
C VAL A 131 -3.21 9.49 13.94
N ILE A 132 -2.30 8.89 13.18
CA ILE A 132 -1.14 8.14 13.68
C ILE A 132 0.10 8.95 13.36
N LEU A 133 0.91 9.26 14.38
CA LEU A 133 2.19 9.96 14.20
C LEU A 133 3.34 8.96 14.29
N LEU A 134 4.15 8.84 13.24
CA LEU A 134 5.35 7.98 13.25
C LEU A 134 6.59 8.68 13.83
N GLY A 135 6.53 10.00 14.00
CA GLY A 135 7.58 10.82 14.64
C GLY A 135 8.80 11.12 13.75
N ARG A 136 9.12 10.28 12.77
CA ARG A 136 10.15 10.52 11.74
C ARG A 136 9.75 9.83 10.43
N ASN A 137 10.43 10.17 9.33
CA ASN A 137 10.19 9.53 8.03
C ASN A 137 10.75 8.11 7.95
N HIS A 138 9.85 7.14 7.82
CA HIS A 138 10.17 5.73 7.59
C HIS A 138 9.90 5.29 6.16
N GLY A 139 9.00 5.99 5.47
CA GLY A 139 8.57 5.72 4.11
C GLY A 139 7.08 5.34 4.04
N LYS A 140 6.51 5.54 2.85
CA LYS A 140 5.10 5.28 2.55
C LYS A 140 4.62 3.89 2.96
N GLY A 141 5.41 2.85 2.70
CA GLY A 141 5.07 1.47 3.06
C GLY A 141 4.90 1.27 4.57
N GLU A 142 5.73 1.91 5.40
CA GLU A 142 5.58 1.87 6.86
C GLU A 142 4.30 2.59 7.31
N ALA A 143 4.05 3.79 6.77
CA ALA A 143 2.85 4.56 7.08
C ALA A 143 1.57 3.80 6.72
N ILE A 144 1.51 3.21 5.52
CA ILE A 144 0.39 2.38 5.10
C ILE A 144 0.26 1.14 5.99
N ARG A 145 1.36 0.41 6.24
CA ARG A 145 1.34 -0.77 7.10
C ARG A 145 0.74 -0.44 8.46
N LYS A 146 1.18 0.66 9.08
CA LYS A 146 0.67 1.11 10.38
C LYS A 146 -0.81 1.46 10.35
N GLY A 147 -1.24 2.23 9.35
CA GLY A 147 -2.66 2.56 9.19
C GLY A 147 -3.53 1.32 8.98
N MET A 148 -3.08 0.39 8.15
CA MET A 148 -3.80 -0.87 7.86
C MET A 148 -3.92 -1.76 9.11
N LEU A 149 -2.85 -1.91 9.88
CA LEU A 149 -2.85 -2.72 11.10
C LEU A 149 -3.71 -2.12 12.21
N HIS A 150 -3.93 -0.79 12.24
CA HIS A 150 -4.69 -0.10 13.28
C HIS A 150 -6.05 0.44 12.81
N SER A 151 -6.68 -0.26 11.86
CA SER A 151 -7.97 0.10 11.24
C SER A 151 -9.14 -0.77 11.74
N ARG A 152 -10.34 -0.18 11.81
CA ARG A 152 -11.59 -0.78 12.33
C ARG A 152 -12.56 -1.28 11.26
N GLY A 153 -12.38 -0.88 10.01
CA GLY A 153 -13.35 -1.09 8.93
C GLY A 153 -13.22 -2.42 8.21
N GLU A 154 -14.31 -3.17 8.01
CA GLU A 154 -14.35 -4.47 7.31
C GLU A 154 -13.57 -4.49 5.99
N LEU A 155 -13.70 -3.40 5.23
CA LEU A 155 -12.87 -3.08 4.08
C LEU A 155 -11.84 -2.02 4.46
N LEU A 156 -10.63 -2.13 3.92
CA LEU A 156 -9.57 -1.15 4.09
C LEU A 156 -9.18 -0.60 2.73
N LEU A 157 -9.25 0.71 2.56
CA LEU A 157 -8.88 1.42 1.33
C LEU A 157 -7.60 2.21 1.58
N MET A 158 -6.56 1.94 0.82
CA MET A 158 -5.43 2.84 0.67
C MET A 158 -5.82 3.98 -0.28
N LEU A 159 -5.52 5.22 0.11
CA LEU A 159 -5.73 6.42 -0.71
C LEU A 159 -4.56 7.40 -0.51
N ASP A 160 -4.02 7.93 -1.60
CA ASP A 160 -2.94 8.94 -1.52
C ASP A 160 -3.46 10.30 -1.01
N ALA A 161 -2.61 11.00 -0.24
CA ALA A 161 -2.93 12.30 0.38
C ALA A 161 -3.05 13.47 -0.61
N ASP A 162 -2.74 13.25 -1.89
CA ASP A 162 -2.73 14.32 -2.90
C ASP A 162 -4.02 14.46 -3.70
N GLY A 163 -4.98 13.55 -3.52
CA GLY A 163 -6.26 13.58 -4.23
C GLY A 163 -6.13 13.25 -5.72
N ALA A 164 -5.02 12.62 -6.14
CA ALA A 164 -4.80 12.27 -7.54
C ALA A 164 -5.80 11.24 -8.05
N THR A 165 -6.27 10.32 -7.19
CA THR A 165 -7.35 9.38 -7.51
C THR A 165 -8.67 9.87 -6.95
N LYS A 166 -9.75 9.77 -7.74
CA LYS A 166 -11.08 10.22 -7.29
C LYS A 166 -11.74 9.23 -6.35
N ILE A 167 -12.21 9.72 -5.20
CA ILE A 167 -12.83 8.90 -4.16
C ILE A 167 -14.12 8.23 -4.64
N THR A 168 -14.79 8.81 -5.65
CA THR A 168 -16.00 8.25 -6.27
C THR A 168 -15.78 6.87 -6.89
N ASP A 169 -14.54 6.50 -7.23
CA ASP A 169 -14.21 5.18 -7.75
C ASP A 169 -14.11 4.09 -6.68
N LEU A 170 -14.28 4.43 -5.39
CA LEU A 170 -14.31 3.48 -4.27
C LEU A 170 -15.33 2.37 -4.50
N GLU A 171 -16.53 2.71 -5.00
CA GLU A 171 -17.59 1.75 -5.29
C GLU A 171 -17.19 0.73 -6.36
N LYS A 172 -16.34 1.11 -7.32
CA LYS A 172 -15.83 0.17 -8.33
C LYS A 172 -14.97 -0.92 -7.68
N LEU A 173 -14.09 -0.55 -6.73
CA LEU A 173 -13.25 -1.51 -6.01
C LEU A 173 -14.12 -2.40 -5.11
N GLU A 174 -15.08 -1.81 -4.41
CA GLU A 174 -16.01 -2.54 -3.55
C GLU A 174 -16.83 -3.57 -4.32
N ASN A 175 -17.40 -3.18 -5.47
CA ASN A 175 -18.14 -4.08 -6.33
C ASN A 175 -17.26 -5.22 -6.85
N GLN A 176 -15.99 -4.93 -7.17
CA GLN A 176 -15.05 -5.95 -7.61
C GLN A 176 -14.66 -6.91 -6.47
N ILE A 177 -14.48 -6.42 -5.24
CA ILE A 177 -14.28 -7.28 -4.05
C ILE A 177 -15.47 -8.24 -3.90
N ARG A 178 -16.71 -7.72 -3.96
CA ARG A 178 -17.93 -8.54 -3.88
C ARG A 178 -17.98 -9.60 -4.99
N ALA A 179 -17.65 -9.21 -6.22
CA ALA A 179 -17.69 -10.12 -7.37
C ALA A 179 -16.64 -11.25 -7.25
N VAL A 180 -15.43 -10.92 -6.79
CA VAL A 180 -14.36 -11.91 -6.60
C VAL A 180 -14.65 -12.82 -5.40
N ALA A 181 -15.10 -12.26 -4.27
CA ALA A 181 -15.43 -13.04 -3.08
C ALA A 181 -16.58 -14.04 -3.32
N LYS A 182 -17.59 -13.67 -4.12
CA LYS A 182 -18.67 -14.60 -4.50
C LYS A 182 -18.19 -15.77 -5.34
N LYS A 183 -17.31 -15.53 -6.32
CA LYS A 183 -16.75 -16.59 -7.17
C LYS A 183 -15.92 -17.60 -6.38
N ASP A 184 -15.22 -17.13 -5.35
CA ASP A 184 -14.42 -17.98 -4.47
C ASP A 184 -15.33 -18.76 -3.49
N GLY A 185 -16.37 -18.10 -2.97
CA GLY A 185 -17.36 -18.67 -2.05
C GLY A 185 -18.26 -19.76 -2.63
N ASP A 186 -18.64 -19.69 -3.91
CA ASP A 186 -19.44 -20.75 -4.56
C ASP A 186 -18.71 -22.11 -4.65
N SER A 187 -17.42 -22.16 -4.35
CA SER A 187 -16.63 -23.40 -4.26
C SER A 187 -16.69 -24.07 -2.87
N SER A 188 -17.22 -23.39 -1.85
CA SER A 188 -17.34 -23.88 -0.48
C SER A 188 -18.81 -23.81 -0.04
N GLY A 189 -19.43 -24.97 0.11
CA GLY A 189 -20.88 -25.13 0.29
C GLY A 189 -21.54 -24.13 1.25
N SER A 190 -22.68 -23.61 0.79
CA SER A 190 -23.70 -22.81 1.49
C SER A 190 -23.68 -22.98 3.02
N ASP A 191 -22.97 -22.10 3.72
CA ASP A 191 -23.20 -21.85 5.13
C ASP A 191 -23.46 -20.36 5.38
N SER A 192 -24.53 -20.10 6.12
CA SER A 192 -25.24 -18.81 6.18
C SER A 192 -24.55 -17.71 7.01
N SER A 193 -23.27 -17.89 7.37
CA SER A 193 -22.47 -16.91 8.13
C SER A 193 -21.31 -16.30 7.34
N PHE A 194 -21.29 -16.41 6.01
CA PHE A 194 -20.21 -15.89 5.17
C PHE A 194 -20.15 -14.35 5.21
N ARG A 195 -19.12 -13.79 5.86
CA ARG A 195 -18.82 -12.36 5.81
C ARG A 195 -17.75 -12.09 4.75
N MET A 196 -18.00 -11.10 3.90
CA MET A 196 -17.06 -10.65 2.86
C MET A 196 -15.67 -10.28 3.41
N SER A 197 -15.60 -9.83 4.68
CA SER A 197 -14.35 -9.48 5.36
C SER A 197 -13.44 -10.68 5.67
N ASP A 198 -13.99 -11.90 5.75
CA ASP A 198 -13.25 -13.10 6.13
C ASP A 198 -12.56 -13.78 4.94
N THR A 199 -13.02 -13.50 3.72
CA THR A 199 -12.39 -14.01 2.50
C THR A 199 -11.30 -13.04 2.05
N PRO A 200 -10.03 -13.46 1.99
CA PRO A 200 -8.95 -12.57 1.61
C PRO A 200 -9.03 -12.26 0.12
N VAL A 201 -9.32 -11.01 -0.22
CA VAL A 201 -9.29 -10.45 -1.59
C VAL A 201 -8.63 -9.08 -1.58
N VAL A 202 -7.92 -8.75 -2.66
CA VAL A 202 -7.36 -7.41 -2.92
C VAL A 202 -7.74 -6.92 -4.32
N VAL A 203 -8.14 -5.66 -4.41
CA VAL A 203 -8.42 -4.98 -5.69
C VAL A 203 -7.51 -3.75 -5.83
N PHE A 204 -6.80 -3.68 -6.95
CA PHE A 204 -5.89 -2.61 -7.31
C PHE A 204 -6.60 -1.65 -8.28
N GLY A 205 -6.65 -0.37 -7.93
CA GLY A 205 -6.91 0.68 -8.91
C GLY A 205 -5.72 0.80 -9.87
N SER A 206 -6.00 1.19 -11.11
CA SER A 206 -5.00 1.22 -12.18
C SER A 206 -5.14 2.44 -13.07
N ARG A 207 -3.98 3.03 -13.37
CA ARG A 207 -3.79 4.11 -14.32
C ARG A 207 -3.26 3.60 -15.66
N ALA A 208 -3.16 2.28 -15.87
CA ALA A 208 -2.57 1.70 -17.08
C ALA A 208 -3.25 2.17 -18.37
N HIS A 209 -4.56 2.46 -18.32
CA HIS A 209 -5.32 3.03 -19.44
C HIS A 209 -4.89 4.47 -19.81
N LEU A 210 -4.24 5.21 -18.89
CA LEU A 210 -3.67 6.53 -19.16
C LEU A 210 -2.25 6.45 -19.71
N GLU A 211 -1.55 5.33 -19.45
CA GLU A 211 -0.19 5.08 -19.92
C GLU A 211 -0.12 5.16 -21.44
N GLU A 212 -1.10 4.59 -22.15
CA GLU A 212 -1.18 4.63 -23.62
C GLU A 212 -1.21 6.06 -24.16
N LYS A 213 -1.98 6.94 -23.53
CA LYS A 213 -2.05 8.37 -23.91
C LYS A 213 -0.75 9.12 -23.57
N ALA A 214 -0.10 8.77 -22.47
CA ALA A 214 1.14 9.40 -22.04
C ALA A 214 2.39 8.92 -22.83
N LEU A 215 2.39 7.68 -23.32
CA LEU A 215 3.48 7.11 -24.11
C LEU A 215 3.68 7.81 -25.45
N ALA A 216 2.59 8.34 -26.03
CA ALA A 216 2.60 9.05 -27.31
C ALA A 216 3.35 10.40 -27.25
N THR A 217 3.51 11.01 -26.08
CA THR A 217 4.06 12.37 -25.92
C THR A 217 5.42 12.41 -25.21
N ARG A 218 5.92 11.27 -24.72
CA ARG A 218 7.14 11.19 -23.89
C ARG A 218 8.41 10.88 -24.69
N LYS A 219 9.55 11.40 -24.21
CA LYS A 219 10.88 11.09 -24.76
C LYS A 219 11.18 9.59 -24.65
N TRP A 220 11.79 9.00 -25.70
CA TRP A 220 12.01 7.56 -25.85
C TRP A 220 12.75 6.90 -24.67
N TYR A 221 13.75 7.57 -24.07
CA TYR A 221 14.52 7.01 -22.96
C TYR A 221 13.67 6.84 -21.69
N ARG A 222 12.64 7.66 -21.48
CA ARG A 222 11.70 7.48 -20.36
C ARG A 222 10.86 6.23 -20.56
N ASN A 223 10.48 5.93 -21.80
CA ASN A 223 9.75 4.71 -22.14
C ASN A 223 10.64 3.47 -21.97
N PHE A 224 11.92 3.55 -22.36
CA PHE A 224 12.88 2.48 -22.12
C PHE A 224 13.08 2.20 -20.62
N LEU A 225 13.32 3.23 -19.81
CA LEU A 225 13.48 3.10 -18.36
C LEU A 225 12.23 2.54 -17.68
N MET A 226 11.04 2.99 -18.09
CA MET A 226 9.77 2.49 -17.59
C MET A 226 9.56 1.01 -17.92
N LYS A 227 9.78 0.61 -19.19
CA LYS A 227 9.70 -0.80 -19.61
C LYS A 227 10.72 -1.67 -18.86
N GLY A 228 11.94 -1.17 -18.65
CA GLY A 228 12.95 -1.83 -17.84
C GLY A 228 12.50 -2.02 -16.40
N PHE A 229 11.93 -0.98 -15.78
CA PHE A 229 11.38 -1.09 -14.43
C PHE A 229 10.20 -2.09 -14.36
N HIS A 230 9.29 -2.10 -15.34
CA HIS A 230 8.22 -3.09 -15.43
C HIS A 230 8.76 -4.52 -15.53
N LEU A 231 9.86 -4.74 -16.27
CA LEU A 231 10.53 -6.04 -16.32
C LEU A 231 11.09 -6.44 -14.93
N VAL A 232 11.71 -5.51 -14.21
CA VAL A 232 12.20 -5.78 -12.84
C VAL A 232 11.05 -6.15 -11.90
N VAL A 233 9.92 -5.42 -11.97
CA VAL A 233 8.71 -5.72 -11.19
C VAL A 233 8.15 -7.10 -11.55
N LEU A 234 8.06 -7.42 -12.84
CA LEU A 234 7.60 -8.71 -13.34
C LEU A 234 8.51 -9.85 -12.83
N LEU A 235 9.82 -9.67 -12.89
CA LEU A 235 10.77 -10.66 -12.40
C LEU A 235 10.70 -10.81 -10.88
N ALA A 236 10.41 -9.73 -10.14
CA ALA A 236 10.37 -9.76 -8.69
C ALA A 236 9.08 -10.39 -8.14
N ALA A 237 7.91 -9.87 -8.56
CA ALA A 237 6.61 -10.26 -8.03
C ALA A 237 5.81 -11.19 -8.95
N GLY A 238 6.20 -11.38 -10.20
CA GLY A 238 5.47 -12.16 -11.21
C GLY A 238 4.36 -11.37 -11.92
N PRO A 239 3.66 -11.97 -12.91
CA PRO A 239 2.63 -11.31 -13.71
C PRO A 239 1.30 -11.12 -12.96
N GLY A 240 0.42 -10.22 -13.42
CA GLY A 240 -0.97 -10.18 -12.95
C GLY A 240 -1.50 -8.78 -12.58
N ILE A 241 -0.62 -7.83 -12.27
CA ILE A 241 -0.98 -6.41 -12.09
C ILE A 241 -0.06 -5.57 -12.97
N ARG A 242 -0.64 -4.71 -13.80
CA ARG A 242 0.07 -3.77 -14.69
C ARG A 242 0.51 -2.53 -13.92
N ASP A 243 -0.38 -1.92 -13.13
CA ASP A 243 -0.07 -0.74 -12.32
C ASP A 243 -0.01 -1.05 -10.82
N THR A 244 1.15 -1.50 -10.36
CA THR A 244 1.37 -1.79 -8.94
C THR A 244 1.42 -0.51 -8.08
N GLN A 245 1.76 0.64 -8.67
CA GLN A 245 2.10 1.86 -7.94
C GLN A 245 0.93 2.83 -7.77
N CYS A 246 -0.27 2.49 -8.23
CA CYS A 246 -1.45 3.30 -8.00
C CYS A 246 -1.77 3.38 -6.50
N GLY A 247 -1.91 4.58 -5.95
CA GLY A 247 -2.21 4.82 -4.54
C GLY A 247 -3.61 4.40 -4.07
N PHE A 248 -4.41 3.75 -4.92
CA PHE A 248 -5.81 3.44 -4.67
C PHE A 248 -6.04 1.93 -4.71
N LYS A 249 -6.09 1.29 -3.54
CA LYS A 249 -6.16 -0.17 -3.42
C LYS A 249 -7.05 -0.58 -2.25
N MET A 250 -7.95 -1.52 -2.48
CA MET A 250 -8.89 -2.00 -1.47
C MET A 250 -8.54 -3.42 -1.05
N PHE A 251 -8.60 -3.66 0.25
CA PHE A 251 -8.28 -4.91 0.90
C PHE A 251 -9.47 -5.32 1.77
N THR A 252 -9.81 -6.59 1.75
CA THR A 252 -10.62 -7.20 2.82
C THR A 252 -9.83 -7.25 4.13
N ARG A 253 -10.52 -7.28 5.28
CA ARG A 253 -9.89 -7.47 6.60
C ARG A 253 -8.92 -8.65 6.62
N ALA A 254 -9.38 -9.81 6.13
CA ALA A 254 -8.57 -11.03 6.11
C ALA A 254 -7.30 -10.88 5.26
N ALA A 255 -7.39 -10.23 4.09
CA ALA A 255 -6.21 -9.96 3.27
C ALA A 255 -5.26 -8.99 3.99
N ALA A 256 -5.77 -7.88 4.53
CA ALA A 256 -4.95 -6.88 5.21
C ALA A 256 -4.18 -7.49 6.40
N ARG A 257 -4.85 -8.31 7.21
CA ARG A 257 -4.24 -9.03 8.34
C ARG A 257 -3.06 -9.91 7.91
N LYS A 258 -3.19 -10.66 6.81
CA LYS A 258 -2.08 -11.51 6.31
C LYS A 258 -0.96 -10.69 5.68
N LEU A 259 -1.31 -9.71 4.85
CA LEU A 259 -0.35 -8.96 4.04
C LEU A 259 0.46 -7.97 4.89
N PHE A 260 -0.19 -7.12 5.68
CA PHE A 260 0.49 -6.05 6.41
C PHE A 260 1.22 -6.55 7.68
N SER A 261 0.89 -7.75 8.16
CA SER A 261 1.73 -8.46 9.15
C SER A 261 3.06 -8.93 8.55
N ASN A 262 3.12 -9.15 7.24
CA ASN A 262 4.26 -9.75 6.55
C ASN A 262 5.04 -8.80 5.63
N VAL A 263 4.48 -7.64 5.27
CA VAL A 263 5.17 -6.63 4.44
C VAL A 263 6.40 -6.10 5.18
N ARG A 264 7.54 -6.00 4.49
CA ARG A 264 8.84 -5.59 5.06
C ARG A 264 9.37 -4.31 4.45
N LEU A 265 9.12 -4.11 3.15
CA LEU A 265 9.57 -2.93 2.44
C LEU A 265 8.81 -1.71 2.94
N LYS A 266 9.56 -0.70 3.38
CA LYS A 266 9.01 0.49 4.04
C LYS A 266 8.80 1.67 3.09
N ARG A 267 9.41 1.63 1.90
CA ARG A 267 9.40 2.75 0.94
C ARG A 267 8.52 2.41 -0.26
N TRP A 268 8.90 2.85 -1.46
CA TRP A 268 8.06 2.82 -2.66
C TRP A 268 7.74 1.42 -3.19
N CYS A 269 8.59 0.44 -2.91
CA CYS A 269 8.45 -0.92 -3.45
C CYS A 269 7.54 -1.84 -2.63
N PHE A 270 6.96 -1.37 -1.53
CA PHE A 270 6.03 -2.16 -0.72
C PHE A 270 4.83 -2.68 -1.52
N ASP A 271 4.33 -1.92 -2.49
CA ASP A 271 3.23 -2.35 -3.36
C ASP A 271 3.57 -3.57 -4.21
N VAL A 272 4.83 -3.68 -4.65
CA VAL A 272 5.33 -4.83 -5.40
C VAL A 272 5.47 -6.04 -4.48
N GLU A 273 5.90 -5.82 -3.23
CA GLU A 273 5.91 -6.85 -2.20
C GLU A 273 4.50 -7.36 -1.88
N LEU A 274 3.50 -6.48 -1.82
CA LEU A 274 2.10 -6.89 -1.63
C LEU A 274 1.65 -7.85 -2.74
N VAL A 275 2.00 -7.57 -4.01
CA VAL A 275 1.68 -8.49 -5.12
C VAL A 275 2.37 -9.85 -4.94
N PHE A 276 3.64 -9.85 -4.52
CA PHE A 276 4.36 -11.09 -4.22
C PHE A 276 3.68 -11.88 -3.09
N LEU A 277 3.34 -11.23 -1.99
CA LEU A 277 2.69 -11.84 -0.83
C LEU A 277 1.28 -12.34 -1.15
N CYS A 278 0.50 -11.60 -1.96
CA CYS A 278 -0.82 -12.06 -2.43
C CYS A 278 -0.69 -13.41 -3.14
N LYS A 279 0.29 -13.56 -4.04
CA LYS A 279 0.51 -14.82 -4.75
C LYS A 279 1.00 -15.93 -3.84
N TRP A 280 1.91 -15.61 -2.91
CA TRP A 280 2.39 -16.56 -1.92
C TRP A 280 1.23 -17.14 -1.09
N PHE A 281 0.34 -16.28 -0.61
CA PHE A 281 -0.85 -16.68 0.16
C PHE A 281 -2.03 -17.15 -0.70
N ARG A 282 -1.90 -17.16 -2.04
CA ARG A 282 -2.98 -17.44 -3.00
C ARG A 282 -4.22 -16.56 -2.81
N ILE A 283 -4.01 -15.31 -2.44
CA ILE A 283 -5.05 -14.29 -2.30
C ILE A 283 -5.43 -13.79 -3.70
N PRO A 284 -6.71 -13.89 -4.12
CA PRO A 284 -7.18 -13.32 -5.37
C PRO A 284 -6.88 -11.82 -5.48
N ILE A 285 -6.31 -11.44 -6.61
CA ILE A 285 -6.00 -10.06 -6.98
C ILE A 285 -6.76 -9.68 -8.24
N SER A 286 -7.34 -8.48 -8.26
CA SER A 286 -7.97 -7.91 -9.45
C SER A 286 -7.47 -6.50 -9.69
N GLU A 287 -7.39 -6.10 -10.95
CA GLU A 287 -7.02 -4.75 -11.36
C GLU A 287 -8.20 -4.08 -12.07
N ILE A 288 -8.51 -2.83 -11.72
CA ILE A 288 -9.57 -2.05 -12.36
C ILE A 288 -9.12 -0.63 -12.67
N SER A 289 -9.61 -0.07 -13.78
CA SER A 289 -9.28 1.31 -14.17
C SER A 289 -9.93 2.33 -13.24
N VAL A 290 -9.16 3.34 -12.83
CA VAL A 290 -9.65 4.42 -11.96
C VAL A 290 -9.36 5.80 -12.52
N ILE A 291 -10.22 6.76 -12.24
CA ILE A 291 -10.04 8.16 -12.62
C ILE A 291 -8.86 8.71 -11.83
N TRP A 292 -7.84 9.15 -12.58
CA TRP A 292 -6.62 9.68 -12.03
C TRP A 292 -6.19 10.95 -12.76
N SER A 293 -5.74 11.95 -12.01
CA SER A 293 -5.20 13.21 -12.53
C SER A 293 -3.82 13.48 -11.94
N GLU A 294 -2.94 14.06 -12.75
CA GLU A 294 -1.60 14.45 -12.28
C GLU A 294 -1.69 15.66 -11.35
N ILE A 295 -1.22 15.48 -10.11
CA ILE A 295 -1.12 16.54 -9.11
C ILE A 295 0.35 16.95 -8.98
N PRO A 296 0.68 18.24 -9.13
CA PRO A 296 2.05 18.72 -8.94
C PRO A 296 2.61 18.39 -7.54
N GLY A 297 3.94 18.31 -7.43
CA GLY A 297 4.61 18.08 -6.14
C GLY A 297 4.88 16.60 -5.80
N SER A 298 4.95 15.71 -6.80
CA SER A 298 5.32 14.31 -6.60
C SER A 298 6.64 14.17 -5.84
N LYS A 299 6.64 13.31 -4.82
CA LYS A 299 7.83 13.00 -4.00
C LYS A 299 8.70 11.90 -4.60
N VAL A 300 8.25 11.25 -5.68
CA VAL A 300 9.03 10.23 -6.41
C VAL A 300 9.89 10.94 -7.46
N ASN A 301 11.21 10.86 -7.29
CA ASN A 301 12.18 11.43 -8.24
C ASN A 301 13.00 10.34 -8.96
N LEU A 302 13.68 10.71 -10.04
CA LEU A 302 14.49 9.75 -10.83
C LEU A 302 15.63 9.11 -10.01
N LEU A 303 16.14 9.83 -9.01
CA LEU A 303 17.18 9.34 -8.09
C LEU A 303 16.65 8.24 -7.15
N SER A 304 15.33 8.06 -7.04
CA SER A 304 14.72 6.98 -6.27
C SER A 304 14.76 5.63 -6.99
N ILE A 305 14.90 5.63 -8.33
CA ILE A 305 14.81 4.41 -9.16
C ILE A 305 15.90 3.38 -8.80
N PRO A 306 17.19 3.74 -8.64
CA PRO A 306 18.22 2.76 -8.27
C PRO A 306 17.93 2.09 -6.92
N ASN A 307 17.45 2.87 -5.93
CA ASN A 307 17.07 2.34 -4.63
C ASN A 307 15.89 1.37 -4.74
N MET A 308 14.91 1.69 -5.57
CA MET A 308 13.77 0.82 -5.83
C MET A 308 14.20 -0.51 -6.48
N VAL A 309 15.06 -0.45 -7.50
CA VAL A 309 15.62 -1.67 -8.14
C VAL A 309 16.37 -2.50 -7.10
N TRP A 310 17.19 -1.87 -6.27
CA TRP A 310 17.90 -2.54 -5.17
C TRP A 310 16.95 -3.20 -4.16
N GLU A 311 15.88 -2.51 -3.74
CA GLU A 311 14.86 -3.07 -2.85
C GLU A 311 14.17 -4.29 -3.47
N LEU A 312 13.83 -4.23 -4.77
CA LEU A 312 13.20 -5.36 -5.48
C LEU A 312 14.14 -6.56 -5.62
N LEU A 313 15.44 -6.34 -5.87
CA LEU A 313 16.43 -7.42 -5.92
C LEU A 313 16.60 -8.09 -4.55
N LEU A 314 16.74 -7.30 -3.48
CA LEU A 314 16.83 -7.80 -2.12
C LEU A 314 15.59 -8.60 -1.73
N MET A 315 14.40 -8.08 -2.04
CA MET A 315 13.12 -8.76 -1.81
C MET A 315 13.04 -10.09 -2.56
N SER A 316 13.38 -10.07 -3.85
CA SER A 316 13.34 -11.25 -4.70
C SER A 316 14.26 -12.34 -4.17
N VAL A 317 15.51 -12.01 -3.86
CA VAL A 317 16.47 -12.96 -3.30
C VAL A 317 16.01 -13.41 -1.91
N GLY A 318 15.71 -12.47 -1.01
CA GLY A 318 15.34 -12.74 0.38
C GLY A 318 14.19 -13.74 0.52
N TYR A 319 13.10 -13.56 -0.23
CA TYR A 319 11.98 -14.51 -0.18
C TYR A 319 12.28 -15.83 -0.90
N ARG A 320 12.89 -15.80 -2.09
CA ARG A 320 13.11 -17.04 -2.89
C ARG A 320 14.08 -18.01 -2.24
N ILE A 321 15.07 -17.51 -1.51
CA ILE A 321 16.02 -18.35 -0.77
C ILE A 321 15.53 -18.70 0.66
N GLY A 322 14.34 -18.23 1.05
CA GLY A 322 13.74 -18.51 2.36
C GLY A 322 14.38 -17.77 3.55
N VAL A 323 15.28 -16.81 3.28
CA VAL A 323 15.92 -15.99 4.32
C VAL A 323 14.92 -15.00 4.93
N TRP A 324 14.01 -14.47 4.11
CA TRP A 324 12.87 -13.67 4.58
C TRP A 324 11.68 -14.60 4.80
N ARG A 325 11.42 -14.92 6.05
CA ARG A 325 10.30 -15.77 6.45
C ARG A 325 8.97 -15.02 6.32
N ILE A 326 7.95 -15.74 5.93
CA ILE A 326 6.56 -15.29 5.90
C ILE A 326 5.83 -16.06 7.01
N SER A 327 5.18 -15.33 7.91
CA SER A 327 4.38 -15.94 8.96
C SER A 327 3.00 -16.30 8.44
N ASN A 328 2.62 -17.56 8.67
CA ASN A 328 1.26 -18.05 8.43
C ASN A 328 0.31 -17.76 9.61
N SER A 329 0.84 -17.33 10.76
CA SER A 329 0.04 -17.11 11.97
C SER A 329 -0.62 -15.73 11.93
N THR A 330 -1.81 -15.65 11.34
CA THR A 330 -2.87 -14.67 11.69
C THR A 330 -4.17 -14.98 10.97
#